data_AF-A0A2N3DQ22-F1
#
_entry.id   AF-A0A2N3DQ22-F1
#
_cell.length_a   1.000
_cell.length_b   1.000
_cell.length_c   1.000
_cell.angle_alpha   90.00
_cell.angle_beta   90.00
_cell.angle_gamma   90.00
#
_symmetry.space_group_name_H-M   'P 1'
#
loop_
_entity.id
_entity.type
_entity.pdbx_description
1 polymer ?
#
loop_
_entity_poly.entity_id
_entity_poly.type
_entity_poly.pdbx_seq_one_letter_code
_entity_poly.pdbx_strand_id
1 'polypeptide(L)'
;MTTSHAPRSLLYVPGSNARALEKARGLAADMLIVDLEDAVPMDRKAEAREAMRAAVTAGFPGKRVAVRINGAGSAQQAADLAALSGLTLDAVVLPKVDAPSDLDSARRLGVPLLAMIETPAAIYAAPAIAADAAVAGLIAGLNDLAHELKLPDGMDRGAMSHAIQAIVLAARAGGAWCFDGVYNAIDDAAGFVAEAAEGRRFGFDGKTLIHPSQVDPCNAAFAPSAREIAEAEALVAAATGGAQRHEGRMIEDMHVAAARALLERAGRP
;
A
#
# COMPACT_ATOMS: atom_id res chain seq x y z
N MET A 1 -15.80 -7.61 9.77
CA MET A 1 -16.13 -6.65 8.70
C MET A 1 -14.85 -6.38 7.93
N THR A 2 -14.62 -7.13 6.84
CA THR A 2 -13.54 -6.82 5.91
C THR A 2 -13.98 -5.58 5.14
N THR A 3 -13.46 -4.41 5.51
CA THR A 3 -13.72 -3.20 4.74
C THR A 3 -13.27 -3.44 3.30
N SER A 4 -14.15 -3.17 2.32
CA SER A 4 -13.92 -3.36 0.87
C SER A 4 -12.86 -2.40 0.31
N HIS A 5 -12.43 -1.43 1.11
CA HIS A 5 -11.58 -0.32 0.67
C HIS A 5 -10.10 -0.54 1.02
N ALA A 6 -9.23 -0.04 0.16
CA ALA A 6 -7.80 0.00 0.39
C ALA A 6 -7.43 0.77 1.68
N PRO A 7 -6.42 0.33 2.45
CA PRO A 7 -5.90 1.08 3.59
C PRO A 7 -5.18 2.36 3.10
N ARG A 8 -5.40 3.49 3.78
CA ARG A 8 -4.79 4.79 3.41
C ARG A 8 -3.33 4.86 3.80
N SER A 9 -2.97 4.26 4.93
CA SER A 9 -1.63 4.32 5.53
C SER A 9 -1.13 2.91 5.85
N LEU A 10 0.05 2.55 5.35
CA LEU A 10 0.70 1.27 5.61
C LEU A 10 2.02 1.54 6.34
N LEU A 11 2.03 1.41 7.67
CA LEU A 11 3.21 1.76 8.47
C LEU A 11 4.14 0.56 8.62
N TYR A 12 5.38 0.68 8.16
CA TYR A 12 6.45 -0.27 8.44
C TYR A 12 6.83 -0.22 9.92
N VAL A 13 6.94 -1.41 10.53
CA VAL A 13 7.35 -1.60 11.92
C VAL A 13 8.42 -2.70 11.94
N PRO A 14 9.67 -2.40 12.33
CA PRO A 14 10.73 -3.41 12.34
C PRO A 14 10.37 -4.59 13.25
N GLY A 15 10.34 -5.81 12.71
CA GLY A 15 9.99 -7.02 13.45
C GLY A 15 10.94 -7.32 14.62
N SER A 16 12.17 -6.82 14.56
CA SER A 16 13.20 -6.92 15.59
C SER A 16 13.07 -5.90 16.74
N ASN A 17 12.07 -5.01 16.69
CA ASN A 17 11.91 -3.92 17.66
C ASN A 17 10.60 -4.05 18.45
N ALA A 18 10.66 -4.75 19.58
CA ALA A 18 9.52 -4.98 20.46
C ALA A 18 8.83 -3.68 20.94
N ARG A 19 9.60 -2.61 21.19
CA ARG A 19 9.03 -1.32 21.59
C ARG A 19 8.22 -0.68 20.46
N ALA A 20 8.70 -0.78 19.23
CA ALA A 20 7.99 -0.27 18.06
C ALA A 20 6.71 -1.07 17.80
N LEU A 21 6.77 -2.41 17.90
CA LEU A 21 5.61 -3.29 17.79
C LEU A 21 4.53 -2.96 18.84
N GLU A 22 4.93 -2.77 20.09
CA GLU A 22 3.98 -2.43 21.15
C GLU A 22 3.35 -1.04 20.92
N LYS A 23 4.16 -0.03 20.56
CA LYS A 23 3.65 1.31 20.24
C LYS A 23 2.69 1.28 19.05
N ALA A 24 2.93 0.44 18.05
CA ALA A 24 2.14 0.38 16.83
C ALA A 24 0.66 0.01 17.08
N ARG A 25 0.37 -0.74 18.16
CA ARG A 25 -1.01 -1.08 18.59
C ARG A 25 -1.89 0.15 18.77
N GLY A 26 -1.33 1.26 19.24
CA GLY A 26 -2.07 2.49 19.55
C GLY A 26 -2.08 3.55 18.44
N LEU A 27 -1.39 3.33 17.31
CA LEU A 27 -1.31 4.31 16.23
C LEU A 27 -2.58 4.30 15.37
N ALA A 28 -2.87 5.37 14.65
CA ALA A 28 -4.05 5.46 13.77
C ALA A 28 -3.82 4.84 12.36
N ALA A 29 -2.76 4.05 12.17
CA ALA A 29 -2.46 3.48 10.86
C ALA A 29 -3.54 2.45 10.45
N ASP A 30 -4.02 2.49 9.21
CA ASP A 30 -4.99 1.51 8.70
C ASP A 30 -4.39 0.09 8.60
N MET A 31 -3.11 -0.01 8.21
CA MET A 31 -2.37 -1.27 8.15
C MET A 31 -0.97 -1.11 8.77
N LEU A 32 -0.54 -2.14 9.50
CA LEU A 32 0.82 -2.30 9.98
C LEU A 32 1.54 -3.33 9.10
N ILE A 33 2.73 -3.00 8.61
CA ILE A 33 3.62 -3.95 7.94
C ILE A 33 4.74 -4.30 8.92
N VAL A 34 4.71 -5.50 9.50
CA VAL A 34 5.83 -5.98 10.31
C VAL A 34 6.96 -6.36 9.35
N ASP A 35 8.10 -5.71 9.47
CA ASP A 35 9.19 -5.83 8.51
C ASP A 35 10.24 -6.86 8.95
N LEU A 36 10.50 -7.85 8.09
CA LEU A 36 11.58 -8.83 8.24
C LEU A 36 12.71 -8.63 7.23
N GLU A 37 12.62 -7.63 6.35
CA GLU A 37 13.60 -7.34 5.28
C GLU A 37 14.61 -6.25 5.72
N ASP A 38 14.64 -5.09 5.07
CA ASP A 38 15.74 -4.12 5.17
C ASP A 38 15.93 -3.55 6.58
N ALA A 39 14.85 -3.44 7.37
CA ALA A 39 14.94 -2.94 8.74
C ALA A 39 15.53 -3.96 9.73
N VAL A 40 15.87 -5.16 9.28
CA VAL A 40 16.38 -6.26 10.13
C VAL A 40 17.78 -6.69 9.66
N PRO A 41 18.82 -6.44 10.48
CA PRO A 41 20.16 -6.98 10.24
C PRO A 41 20.17 -8.50 10.09
N MET A 42 21.07 -9.02 9.26
CA MET A 42 21.12 -10.45 8.91
C MET A 42 21.26 -11.38 10.12
N ASP A 43 22.06 -11.00 11.11
CA ASP A 43 22.27 -11.73 12.37
C ASP A 43 21.06 -11.72 13.30
N ARG A 44 20.10 -10.82 13.08
CA ARG A 44 18.87 -10.68 13.88
C ARG A 44 17.61 -11.21 13.20
N LYS A 45 17.71 -11.78 11.99
CA LYS A 45 16.54 -12.31 11.24
C LYS A 45 15.76 -13.37 12.02
N ALA A 46 16.45 -14.27 12.72
CA ALA A 46 15.80 -15.31 13.52
C ALA A 46 15.02 -14.71 14.70
N GLU A 47 15.64 -13.82 15.47
CA GLU A 47 14.98 -13.08 16.56
C GLU A 47 13.77 -12.29 16.07
N ALA A 48 13.89 -11.62 14.91
CA ALA A 48 12.82 -10.85 14.31
C ALA A 48 11.62 -11.71 13.92
N ARG A 49 11.83 -12.94 13.44
CA ARG A 49 10.73 -13.88 13.13
C ARG A 49 9.97 -14.29 14.37
N GLU A 50 10.67 -14.61 15.45
CA GLU A 50 10.04 -14.98 16.72
C GLU A 50 9.25 -13.80 17.31
N ALA A 51 9.84 -12.60 17.30
CA ALA A 51 9.17 -11.39 17.77
C ALA A 51 7.96 -11.01 16.89
N MET A 52 8.09 -11.09 15.56
CA MET A 52 6.98 -10.92 14.62
C MET A 52 5.87 -11.91 14.93
N ARG A 53 6.19 -13.20 15.07
CA ARG A 53 5.20 -14.24 15.33
C ARG A 53 4.47 -13.99 16.64
N ALA A 54 5.19 -13.65 17.70
CA ALA A 54 4.61 -13.31 19.00
C ALA A 54 3.68 -12.09 18.90
N ALA A 55 4.11 -11.02 18.23
CA ALA A 55 3.33 -9.80 18.08
C ALA A 55 2.05 -10.01 17.24
N VAL A 56 2.15 -10.70 16.11
CA VAL A 56 1.01 -11.04 15.25
C VAL A 56 0.03 -11.96 15.99
N THR A 57 0.53 -12.95 16.73
CA THR A 57 -0.32 -13.86 17.53
C THR A 57 -1.06 -13.10 18.64
N ALA A 58 -0.39 -12.13 19.27
CA ALA A 58 -1.02 -11.25 20.25
C ALA A 58 -2.03 -10.25 19.62
N GLY A 59 -1.99 -10.07 18.30
CA GLY A 59 -2.93 -9.28 17.51
C GLY A 59 -2.73 -7.77 17.63
N PHE A 60 -3.30 -7.02 16.69
CA PHE A 60 -3.32 -5.55 16.66
C PHE A 60 -4.76 -5.07 16.54
N PRO A 61 -5.43 -4.72 17.65
CA PRO A 61 -6.87 -4.41 17.64
C PRO A 61 -7.23 -3.29 16.66
N GLY A 62 -8.20 -3.55 15.78
CA GLY A 62 -8.69 -2.58 14.80
C GLY A 62 -7.71 -2.23 13.68
N LYS A 63 -6.67 -3.05 13.46
CA LYS A 63 -5.65 -2.87 12.42
C LYS A 63 -5.71 -4.00 11.42
N ARG A 64 -5.41 -3.69 10.16
CA ARG A 64 -4.92 -4.71 9.22
C ARG A 64 -3.45 -4.99 9.51
N VAL A 65 -3.03 -6.23 9.33
CA VAL A 65 -1.66 -6.68 9.60
C VAL A 65 -1.10 -7.37 8.37
N ALA A 66 0.01 -6.86 7.89
CA ALA A 66 0.82 -7.49 6.88
C ALA A 66 2.24 -7.77 7.40
N VAL A 67 2.94 -8.70 6.76
CA VAL A 67 4.36 -8.94 7.03
C VAL A 67 5.15 -8.80 5.74
N ARG A 68 6.22 -8.00 5.74
CA ARG A 68 7.19 -7.96 4.64
C ARG A 68 8.23 -9.04 4.85
N ILE A 69 8.32 -9.96 3.89
CA ILE A 69 9.31 -11.04 3.89
C ILE A 69 10.55 -10.64 3.09
N ASN A 70 11.61 -11.43 3.17
CA ASN A 70 12.80 -11.25 2.35
C ASN A 70 12.56 -11.70 0.89
N GLY A 71 13.37 -11.17 -0.03
CA GLY A 71 13.22 -11.35 -1.47
C GLY A 71 13.23 -12.81 -1.97
N ALA A 72 12.58 -13.01 -3.12
CA ALA A 72 12.34 -14.31 -3.72
C ALA A 72 13.61 -15.14 -3.94
N GLY A 73 13.51 -16.45 -3.68
CA GLY A 73 14.63 -17.39 -3.88
C GLY A 73 15.70 -17.35 -2.79
N SER A 74 15.63 -16.43 -1.82
CA SER A 74 16.58 -16.37 -0.71
C SER A 74 16.30 -17.41 0.38
N ALA A 75 17.35 -17.84 1.08
CA ALA A 75 17.19 -18.70 2.27
C ALA A 75 16.36 -18.01 3.38
N GLN A 76 16.42 -16.67 3.44
CA GLN A 76 15.63 -15.89 4.41
C GLN A 76 14.15 -15.92 4.06
N GLN A 77 13.77 -15.84 2.77
CA GLN A 77 12.38 -15.99 2.36
C GLN A 77 11.79 -17.33 2.81
N ALA A 78 12.51 -18.43 2.60
CA ALA A 78 12.04 -19.76 3.02
C ALA A 78 11.80 -19.82 4.54
N ALA A 79 12.71 -19.24 5.32
CA ALA A 79 12.57 -19.17 6.78
C ALA A 79 11.43 -18.23 7.23
N ASP A 80 11.21 -17.11 6.52
CA ASP A 80 10.09 -16.20 6.78
C ASP A 80 8.76 -16.91 6.52
N LEU A 81 8.60 -17.54 5.36
CA LEU A 81 7.38 -18.27 4.99
C LEU A 81 7.06 -19.38 5.99
N ALA A 82 8.08 -20.09 6.50
CA ALA A 82 7.90 -21.07 7.56
C ALA A 82 7.39 -20.43 8.87
N ALA A 83 7.94 -19.28 9.27
CA ALA A 83 7.51 -18.55 10.47
C ALA A 83 6.09 -17.97 10.38
N LEU A 84 5.64 -17.62 9.17
CA LEU A 84 4.29 -17.13 8.88
C LEU A 84 3.23 -18.23 8.88
N SER A 85 3.63 -19.50 8.78
CA SER A 85 2.69 -20.62 8.73
C SER A 85 1.74 -20.63 9.93
N GLY A 86 0.45 -20.79 9.65
CA GLY A 86 -0.62 -20.80 10.65
C GLY A 86 -0.95 -19.45 11.27
N LEU A 87 -0.35 -18.34 10.84
CA LEU A 87 -0.76 -17.00 11.25
C LEU A 87 -1.94 -16.51 10.42
N THR A 88 -2.81 -15.72 11.04
CA THR A 88 -3.84 -14.95 10.34
C THR A 88 -3.29 -13.57 10.01
N LEU A 89 -3.19 -13.26 8.72
CA LEU A 89 -2.67 -12.00 8.19
C LEU A 89 -3.64 -11.45 7.15
N ASP A 90 -3.71 -10.13 7.02
CA ASP A 90 -4.45 -9.48 5.95
C ASP A 90 -3.67 -9.51 4.64
N ALA A 91 -2.33 -9.49 4.70
CA ALA A 91 -1.49 -9.66 3.52
C ALA A 91 -0.04 -10.10 3.85
N VAL A 92 0.70 -10.52 2.83
CA VAL A 92 2.17 -10.64 2.85
C VAL A 92 2.74 -9.70 1.80
N VAL A 93 3.74 -8.91 2.18
CA VAL A 93 4.45 -7.99 1.27
C VAL A 93 5.69 -8.71 0.73
N LEU A 94 5.80 -8.76 -0.60
CA LEU A 94 6.98 -9.29 -1.29
C LEU A 94 7.80 -8.14 -1.88
N PRO A 95 9.07 -7.99 -1.49
CA PRO A 95 9.99 -7.06 -2.15
C PRO A 95 10.46 -7.64 -3.49
N LYS A 96 10.91 -6.75 -4.39
CA LYS A 96 11.63 -7.05 -5.64
C LYS A 96 10.94 -8.10 -6.49
N VAL A 97 9.63 -7.93 -6.74
CA VAL A 97 8.86 -8.85 -7.58
C VAL A 97 9.08 -8.48 -9.04
N ASP A 98 9.95 -9.22 -9.72
CA ASP A 98 10.34 -8.96 -11.11
C ASP A 98 9.51 -9.80 -12.11
N ALA A 99 8.88 -10.88 -11.64
CA ALA A 99 8.01 -11.72 -12.44
C ALA A 99 6.90 -12.41 -11.60
N PRO A 100 5.79 -12.86 -12.23
CA PRO A 100 4.75 -13.62 -11.53
C PRO A 100 5.24 -14.91 -10.85
N SER A 101 6.34 -15.50 -11.32
CA SER A 101 6.97 -16.67 -10.69
C SER A 101 7.53 -16.37 -9.29
N ASP A 102 7.89 -15.12 -9.00
CA ASP A 102 8.42 -14.73 -7.68
C ASP A 102 7.36 -14.86 -6.58
N LEU A 103 6.08 -14.87 -6.97
CA LEU A 103 4.93 -15.06 -6.10
C LEU A 103 4.72 -16.53 -5.70
N ASP A 104 5.29 -17.51 -6.43
CA ASP A 104 4.97 -18.94 -6.30
C ASP A 104 5.06 -19.45 -4.86
N SER A 105 6.10 -19.02 -4.14
CA SER A 105 6.32 -19.49 -2.78
C SER A 105 5.39 -18.86 -1.76
N ALA A 106 5.05 -17.58 -1.93
CA ALA A 106 4.12 -16.89 -1.03
C ALA A 106 2.65 -17.28 -1.31
N ARG A 107 2.28 -17.60 -2.57
CA ARG A 107 0.92 -18.08 -2.91
C ARG A 107 0.49 -19.28 -2.08
N ARG A 108 1.43 -20.15 -1.70
CA ARG A 108 1.16 -21.34 -0.88
C ARG A 108 0.67 -21.03 0.53
N LEU A 109 0.84 -19.81 1.02
CA LEU A 109 0.29 -19.38 2.31
C LEU A 109 -1.23 -19.16 2.26
N GLY A 110 -1.81 -18.97 1.07
CA GLY A 110 -3.25 -18.71 0.92
C GLY A 110 -3.70 -17.36 1.48
N VAL A 111 -2.77 -16.41 1.64
CA VAL A 111 -3.03 -15.04 2.10
C VAL A 111 -2.84 -14.06 0.94
N PRO A 112 -3.56 -12.93 0.92
CA PRO A 112 -3.37 -11.89 -0.10
C PRO A 112 -1.93 -11.39 -0.15
N LEU A 113 -1.46 -11.05 -1.35
CA LEU A 113 -0.10 -10.58 -1.58
C LEU A 113 -0.09 -9.09 -1.95
N LEU A 114 0.87 -8.35 -1.40
CA LEU A 114 1.24 -7.00 -1.84
C LEU A 114 2.61 -7.08 -2.52
N ALA A 115 2.68 -6.83 -3.82
CA ALA A 115 3.92 -6.91 -4.59
C ALA A 115 4.59 -5.53 -4.67
N MET A 116 5.85 -5.44 -4.26
CA MET A 116 6.64 -4.22 -4.44
C MET A 116 7.19 -4.17 -5.86
N ILE A 117 6.84 -3.12 -6.59
CA ILE A 117 7.35 -2.82 -7.92
C ILE A 117 8.46 -1.78 -7.76
N GLU A 118 9.70 -2.25 -7.81
CA GLU A 118 10.85 -1.47 -7.36
C GLU A 118 12.13 -1.67 -8.18
N THR A 119 12.02 -2.38 -9.31
CA THR A 119 13.09 -2.54 -10.29
C THR A 119 12.59 -2.17 -11.68
N PRO A 120 13.48 -1.88 -12.65
CA PRO A 120 13.08 -1.68 -14.04
C PRO A 120 12.36 -2.90 -14.64
N ALA A 121 12.77 -4.13 -14.28
CA ALA A 121 12.12 -5.35 -14.76
C ALA A 121 10.67 -5.45 -14.23
N ALA A 122 10.48 -5.14 -12.94
CA ALA A 122 9.18 -5.13 -12.29
C ALA A 122 8.21 -4.15 -12.95
N ILE A 123 8.66 -2.98 -13.45
CA ILE A 123 7.80 -2.02 -14.16
C ILE A 123 7.17 -2.66 -15.41
N TYR A 124 7.94 -3.42 -16.19
CA TYR A 124 7.43 -4.09 -17.38
C TYR A 124 6.59 -5.34 -17.06
N ALA A 125 6.89 -6.00 -15.94
CA ALA A 125 6.14 -7.17 -15.48
C ALA A 125 4.87 -6.82 -14.69
N ALA A 126 4.72 -5.57 -14.23
CA ALA A 126 3.63 -5.13 -13.36
C ALA A 126 2.23 -5.52 -13.85
N PRO A 127 1.88 -5.43 -15.15
CA PRO A 127 0.56 -5.87 -15.62
C PRO A 127 0.30 -7.37 -15.39
N ALA A 128 1.31 -8.22 -15.58
CA ALA A 128 1.19 -9.65 -15.36
C ALA A 128 1.18 -10.00 -13.87
N ILE A 129 1.96 -9.29 -13.07
CA ILE A 129 1.97 -9.42 -11.60
C ILE A 129 0.60 -9.04 -11.03
N ALA A 130 0.05 -7.89 -11.45
CA ALA A 130 -1.26 -7.41 -10.99
C ALA A 130 -2.44 -8.28 -11.42
N ALA A 131 -2.28 -9.07 -12.48
CA ALA A 131 -3.31 -10.01 -12.96
C ALA A 131 -3.34 -11.34 -12.17
N ASP A 132 -2.33 -11.62 -11.33
CA ASP A 132 -2.33 -12.82 -10.49
C ASP A 132 -3.41 -12.70 -9.39
N ALA A 133 -4.27 -13.71 -9.27
CA ALA A 133 -5.40 -13.71 -8.34
C ALA A 133 -4.99 -13.62 -6.85
N ALA A 134 -3.73 -13.93 -6.52
CA ALA A 134 -3.22 -13.78 -5.16
C ALA A 134 -2.80 -12.33 -4.86
N VAL A 135 -2.59 -11.48 -5.86
CA VAL A 135 -2.15 -10.09 -5.67
C VAL A 135 -3.34 -9.20 -5.37
N ALA A 136 -3.38 -8.68 -4.15
CA ALA A 136 -4.38 -7.70 -3.72
C ALA A 136 -3.90 -6.25 -3.89
N GLY A 137 -2.59 -6.03 -4.05
CA GLY A 137 -2.08 -4.68 -4.27
C GLY A 137 -0.63 -4.61 -4.76
N LEU A 138 -0.30 -3.47 -5.36
CA LEU A 138 1.05 -3.09 -5.73
C LEU A 138 1.56 -1.98 -4.80
N ILE A 139 2.84 -2.01 -4.46
CA ILE A 139 3.54 -0.96 -3.71
C ILE A 139 4.64 -0.39 -4.61
N ALA A 140 4.66 0.92 -4.80
CA ALA A 140 5.75 1.58 -5.54
C ALA A 140 7.01 1.71 -4.66
N GLY A 141 8.03 0.87 -4.88
CA GLY A 141 9.31 0.95 -4.18
C GLY A 141 10.26 1.95 -4.86
N LEU A 142 9.96 3.24 -4.73
CA LEU A 142 10.62 4.28 -5.52
C LEU A 142 12.08 4.54 -5.13
N ASN A 143 12.49 4.25 -3.89
CA ASN A 143 13.89 4.38 -3.47
C ASN A 143 14.80 3.39 -4.22
N ASP A 144 14.42 2.11 -4.22
CA ASP A 144 15.16 1.05 -4.91
C ASP A 144 15.12 1.28 -6.43
N LEU A 145 13.97 1.70 -6.97
CA LEU A 145 13.85 2.02 -8.40
C LEU A 145 14.76 3.19 -8.79
N ALA A 146 14.81 4.26 -7.99
CA ALA A 146 15.71 5.39 -8.26
C ALA A 146 17.19 4.96 -8.26
N HIS A 147 17.56 4.06 -7.34
CA HIS A 147 18.89 3.47 -7.29
C HIS A 147 19.21 2.65 -8.55
N GLU A 148 18.32 1.75 -8.95
CA GLU A 148 18.46 0.93 -10.16
C GLU A 148 18.54 1.76 -11.45
N LEU A 149 17.77 2.85 -11.50
CA LEU A 149 17.82 3.83 -12.60
C LEU A 149 19.04 4.75 -12.53
N LYS A 150 19.84 4.68 -11.46
CA LYS A 150 21.04 5.51 -11.22
C LYS A 150 20.72 7.00 -11.24
N LEU A 151 19.58 7.37 -10.67
CA LEU A 151 19.19 8.77 -10.55
C LEU A 151 20.08 9.46 -9.51
N PRO A 152 20.48 10.72 -9.75
CA PRO A 152 21.20 11.48 -8.74
C PRO A 152 20.27 11.84 -7.56
N ASP A 153 20.88 12.06 -6.40
CA ASP A 153 20.15 12.51 -5.21
C ASP A 153 19.45 13.85 -5.44
N GLY A 154 18.30 14.05 -4.79
CA GLY A 154 17.56 15.32 -4.82
C GLY A 154 16.79 15.59 -6.10
N MET A 155 16.70 14.61 -7.02
CA MET A 155 15.78 14.68 -8.15
C MET A 155 14.33 14.73 -7.69
N ASP A 156 13.50 15.45 -8.45
CA ASP A 156 12.06 15.38 -8.25
C ASP A 156 11.48 14.02 -8.71
N ARG A 157 10.25 13.75 -8.29
CA ARG A 157 9.52 12.54 -8.69
C ARG A 157 9.19 12.50 -10.18
N GLY A 158 9.34 13.62 -10.90
CA GLY A 158 9.12 13.73 -12.34
C GLY A 158 10.07 12.82 -13.13
N ALA A 159 11.29 12.59 -12.62
CA ALA A 159 12.26 11.64 -13.18
C ALA A 159 11.73 10.19 -13.26
N MET A 160 10.76 9.83 -12.41
CA MET A 160 10.12 8.51 -12.37
C MET A 160 8.65 8.54 -12.79
N SER A 161 8.17 9.63 -13.40
CA SER A 161 6.75 9.82 -13.74
C SER A 161 6.17 8.70 -14.60
N HIS A 162 6.93 8.21 -15.59
CA HIS A 162 6.51 7.05 -16.40
C HIS A 162 6.35 5.78 -15.56
N ALA A 163 7.34 5.46 -14.72
CA ALA A 163 7.30 4.28 -13.87
C ALA A 163 6.14 4.33 -12.85
N ILE A 164 5.95 5.49 -12.21
CA ILE A 164 4.84 5.72 -11.27
C ILE A 164 3.49 5.47 -11.96
N GLN A 165 3.28 6.07 -13.15
CA GLN A 165 2.02 5.89 -13.87
C GLN A 165 1.85 4.46 -14.41
N ALA A 166 2.92 3.78 -14.81
CA ALA A 166 2.88 2.39 -15.23
C ALA A 166 2.41 1.46 -14.09
N ILE A 167 2.88 1.69 -12.86
CA ILE A 167 2.44 0.95 -11.67
C ILE A 167 0.94 1.17 -11.41
N VAL A 168 0.48 2.43 -11.46
CA VAL A 168 -0.94 2.74 -11.27
C VAL A 168 -1.79 2.06 -12.35
N LEU A 169 -1.41 2.18 -13.62
CA LEU A 169 -2.11 1.53 -14.73
C LEU A 169 -2.20 0.01 -14.54
N ALA A 170 -1.10 -0.63 -14.17
CA ALA A 170 -1.06 -2.07 -13.91
C ALA A 170 -2.01 -2.47 -12.76
N ALA A 171 -1.96 -1.74 -11.63
CA ALA A 171 -2.86 -2.00 -10.51
C ALA A 171 -4.34 -1.88 -10.91
N ARG A 172 -4.70 -0.83 -11.67
CA ARG A 172 -6.09 -0.64 -12.14
C ARG A 172 -6.53 -1.71 -13.13
N ALA A 173 -5.65 -2.14 -14.05
CA ALA A 173 -5.97 -3.21 -14.98
C ALA A 173 -6.17 -4.56 -14.27
N GLY A 174 -5.42 -4.82 -13.20
CA GLY A 174 -5.55 -6.02 -12.37
C GLY A 174 -6.66 -5.97 -11.31
N GLY A 175 -7.32 -4.81 -11.14
CA GLY A 175 -8.28 -4.61 -10.04
C GLY A 175 -7.64 -4.62 -8.65
N ALA A 176 -6.34 -4.34 -8.56
CA ALA A 176 -5.55 -4.35 -7.34
C ALA A 176 -5.47 -2.96 -6.69
N TRP A 177 -5.24 -2.92 -5.38
CA TRP A 177 -4.88 -1.69 -4.68
C TRP A 177 -3.51 -1.18 -5.15
N CYS A 178 -3.28 0.12 -5.06
CA CYS A 178 -2.03 0.74 -5.46
C CYS A 178 -1.53 1.67 -4.37
N PHE A 179 -0.37 1.39 -3.79
CA PHE A 179 0.20 2.18 -2.71
C PHE A 179 1.47 2.91 -3.16
N ASP A 180 1.56 4.18 -2.79
CA ASP A 180 2.75 4.98 -3.00
C ASP A 180 3.89 4.57 -2.04
N GLY A 181 5.11 4.92 -2.43
CA GLY A 181 6.34 4.59 -1.70
C GLY A 181 6.55 5.41 -0.43
N VAL A 182 7.66 5.15 0.26
CA VAL A 182 8.02 5.87 1.49
C VAL A 182 8.50 7.29 1.19
N TYR A 183 8.42 8.17 2.20
CA TYR A 183 9.04 9.49 2.17
C TYR A 183 10.12 9.55 3.26
N ASN A 184 11.37 9.77 2.84
CA ASN A 184 12.53 9.56 3.71
C ASN A 184 12.81 10.74 4.67
N ALA A 185 12.44 11.98 4.30
CA ALA A 185 12.71 13.16 5.12
C ALA A 185 11.70 13.28 6.27
N ILE A 186 11.92 12.53 7.36
CA ILE A 186 11.01 12.45 8.52
C ILE A 186 10.72 13.83 9.15
N ASP A 187 11.70 14.71 9.15
CA ASP A 187 11.59 16.06 9.73
C ASP A 187 10.90 17.07 8.78
N ASP A 188 10.68 16.72 7.51
CA ASP A 188 9.97 17.55 6.54
C ASP A 188 8.49 17.16 6.43
N ALA A 189 7.71 17.58 7.42
CA ALA A 189 6.27 17.33 7.43
C ALA A 189 5.54 18.00 6.25
N ALA A 190 6.02 19.15 5.77
CA ALA A 190 5.39 19.87 4.66
C ALA A 190 5.63 19.14 3.33
N GLY A 191 6.86 18.68 3.08
CA GLY A 191 7.21 17.85 1.94
C GLY A 191 6.45 16.54 1.93
N PHE A 192 6.29 15.88 3.08
CA PHE A 192 5.46 14.68 3.19
C PHE A 192 4.01 14.92 2.76
N VAL A 193 3.37 16.00 3.25
CA VAL A 193 1.98 16.32 2.90
C VAL A 193 1.84 16.63 1.41
N ALA A 194 2.80 17.38 0.83
CA ALA A 194 2.81 17.69 -0.59
C ALA A 194 2.93 16.42 -1.45
N GLU A 195 3.84 15.51 -1.08
CA GLU A 195 4.05 14.25 -1.79
C GLU A 195 2.84 13.31 -1.65
N ALA A 196 2.24 13.21 -0.46
CA ALA A 196 1.03 12.40 -0.26
C ALA A 196 -0.16 12.91 -1.09
N ALA A 197 -0.34 14.23 -1.16
CA ALA A 197 -1.36 14.86 -2.01
C ALA A 197 -1.10 14.62 -3.51
N GLU A 198 0.17 14.62 -3.92
CA GLU A 198 0.56 14.21 -5.27
C GLU A 198 0.29 12.73 -5.56
N GLY A 199 0.64 11.84 -4.64
CA GLY A 199 0.37 10.42 -4.78
C GLY A 199 -1.12 10.14 -4.99
N ARG A 200 -1.98 10.80 -4.20
CA ARG A 200 -3.43 10.74 -4.43
C ARG A 200 -3.85 11.24 -5.81
N ARG A 201 -3.28 12.35 -6.30
CA ARG A 201 -3.55 12.88 -7.66
C ARG A 201 -3.12 11.92 -8.76
N PHE A 202 -2.03 11.17 -8.57
CA PHE A 202 -1.60 10.13 -9.50
C PHE A 202 -2.49 8.89 -9.48
N GLY A 203 -3.38 8.78 -8.50
CA GLY A 203 -4.34 7.69 -8.40
C GLY A 203 -3.91 6.58 -7.45
N PHE A 204 -2.94 6.80 -6.55
CA PHE A 204 -2.68 5.86 -5.46
C PHE A 204 -3.83 5.85 -4.44
N ASP A 205 -4.05 4.69 -3.83
CA ASP A 205 -5.08 4.46 -2.81
C ASP A 205 -4.60 4.81 -1.39
N GLY A 206 -3.28 4.77 -1.18
CA GLY A 206 -2.63 5.03 0.09
C GLY A 206 -1.11 5.13 -0.09
N LYS A 207 -0.39 5.16 1.03
CA LYS A 207 1.07 5.31 1.03
C LYS A 207 1.72 4.45 2.12
N THR A 208 2.89 3.90 1.81
CA THR A 208 3.75 3.24 2.79
C THR A 208 4.52 4.26 3.62
N LEU A 209 4.63 4.02 4.92
CA LEU A 209 5.15 4.98 5.91
C LEU A 209 6.29 4.35 6.71
N ILE A 210 7.24 5.17 7.12
CA ILE A 210 8.41 4.73 7.91
C ILE A 210 8.44 5.35 9.32
N HIS A 211 7.57 6.32 9.60
CA HIS A 211 7.55 7.00 10.89
C HIS A 211 6.12 7.29 11.39
N PRO A 212 5.84 7.15 12.70
CA PRO A 212 4.51 7.43 13.25
C PRO A 212 3.97 8.84 12.98
N SER A 213 4.82 9.86 12.84
CA SER A 213 4.37 11.23 12.54
C SER A 213 3.75 11.36 11.15
N GLN A 214 3.96 10.39 10.26
CA GLN A 214 3.42 10.40 8.91
C GLN A 214 1.99 9.83 8.83
N VAL A 215 1.53 9.14 9.89
CA VAL A 215 0.25 8.40 9.89
C VAL A 215 -0.95 9.33 9.71
N ASP A 216 -1.10 10.31 10.60
CA ASP A 216 -2.23 11.24 10.56
C ASP A 216 -2.27 12.08 9.27
N PRO A 217 -1.16 12.70 8.79
CA PRO A 217 -1.18 13.42 7.53
C PRO A 217 -1.44 12.50 6.32
N CYS A 218 -1.00 11.24 6.34
CA CYS A 218 -1.32 10.26 5.30
C CYS A 218 -2.83 9.96 5.28
N ASN A 219 -3.39 9.63 6.44
CA ASN A 219 -4.81 9.34 6.58
C ASN A 219 -5.68 10.52 6.12
N ALA A 220 -5.26 11.75 6.40
CA ALA A 220 -5.93 12.95 5.92
C ALA A 220 -5.81 13.13 4.39
N ALA A 221 -4.61 12.94 3.82
CA ALA A 221 -4.37 13.11 2.39
C ALA A 221 -5.21 12.15 1.53
N PHE A 222 -5.34 10.89 1.95
CA PHE A 222 -6.07 9.85 1.22
C PHE A 222 -7.55 9.70 1.64
N ALA A 223 -8.03 10.49 2.61
CA ALA A 223 -9.45 10.54 2.94
C ALA A 223 -10.25 11.40 1.94
N PRO A 224 -11.52 11.06 1.65
CA PRO A 224 -12.44 12.00 1.01
C PRO A 224 -12.55 13.29 1.83
N SER A 225 -12.40 14.44 1.17
CA SER A 225 -12.62 15.75 1.78
C SER A 225 -14.10 16.02 1.99
N ALA A 226 -14.43 16.93 2.91
CA ALA A 226 -15.82 17.34 3.14
C ALA A 226 -16.50 17.89 1.87
N ARG A 227 -15.72 18.57 1.00
CA ARG A 227 -16.20 19.05 -0.31
C ARG A 227 -16.54 17.89 -1.23
N GLU A 228 -15.65 16.90 -1.37
CA GLU A 228 -15.89 15.74 -2.24
C GLU A 228 -17.08 14.90 -1.76
N ILE A 229 -17.28 14.78 -0.44
CA ILE A 229 -18.44 14.11 0.14
C ILE A 229 -19.72 14.87 -0.22
N ALA A 230 -19.77 16.18 -0.01
CA ALA A 230 -20.95 16.99 -0.34
C ALA A 230 -21.28 16.96 -1.84
N GLU A 231 -20.26 17.03 -2.71
CA GLU A 231 -20.41 16.90 -4.16
C GLU A 231 -20.93 15.51 -4.56
N ALA A 232 -20.43 14.44 -3.92
CA ALA A 232 -20.90 13.09 -4.17
C ALA A 232 -22.35 12.88 -3.70
N GLU A 233 -22.72 13.38 -2.52
CA GLU A 233 -24.10 13.34 -2.00
C GLU A 233 -25.07 14.07 -2.97
N ALA A 234 -24.70 15.27 -3.42
CA ALA A 234 -25.50 16.06 -4.37
C ALA A 234 -25.64 15.35 -5.73
N LEU A 235 -24.55 14.78 -6.26
CA LEU A 235 -24.56 14.08 -7.54
C LEU A 235 -25.42 12.81 -7.49
N VAL A 236 -25.33 12.03 -6.41
CA VAL A 236 -26.15 10.83 -6.22
C VAL A 236 -27.63 11.19 -6.09
N ALA A 237 -27.97 12.26 -5.38
CA ALA A 237 -29.35 12.73 -5.22
C ALA A 237 -29.95 13.25 -6.54
N ALA A 238 -29.14 13.87 -7.41
CA ALA A 238 -29.59 14.40 -8.69
C ALA A 238 -29.63 13.34 -9.83
N ALA A 239 -29.08 12.15 -9.60
CA ALA A 239 -28.98 11.09 -10.60
C ALA A 239 -30.37 10.56 -11.03
N THR A 240 -30.74 10.70 -12.31
CA THR A 240 -31.97 10.11 -12.87
C THR A 240 -31.71 8.87 -13.75
N GLY A 241 -30.43 8.53 -13.96
CA GLY A 241 -29.96 7.44 -14.82
C GLY A 241 -29.55 7.91 -16.21
N GLY A 242 -28.51 7.29 -16.77
CA GLY A 242 -27.98 7.66 -18.08
C GLY A 242 -27.24 9.00 -18.11
N ALA A 243 -27.01 9.53 -19.32
CA ALA A 243 -26.29 10.79 -19.51
C ALA A 243 -27.21 12.01 -19.27
N GLN A 244 -26.84 12.87 -18.31
CA GLN A 244 -27.63 14.05 -17.94
C GLN A 244 -26.77 15.23 -17.48
N ARG A 245 -27.35 16.44 -17.49
CA ARG A 245 -26.66 17.66 -17.04
C ARG A 245 -26.87 17.89 -15.54
N HIS A 246 -25.77 18.10 -14.80
CA HIS A 246 -25.77 18.49 -13.39
C HIS A 246 -24.70 19.56 -13.15
N GLU A 247 -25.05 20.67 -12.50
CA GLU A 247 -24.15 21.81 -12.18
C GLU A 247 -23.26 22.26 -13.36
N GLY A 248 -23.84 22.32 -14.56
CA GLY A 248 -23.13 22.75 -15.76
C GLY A 248 -22.21 21.70 -16.40
N ARG A 249 -22.12 20.49 -15.83
CA ARG A 249 -21.35 19.35 -16.37
C ARG A 249 -22.27 18.24 -16.87
N MET A 250 -21.74 17.37 -17.73
CA MET A 250 -22.39 16.12 -18.10
C MET A 250 -21.99 15.04 -17.10
N ILE A 251 -22.97 14.33 -16.57
CA ILE A 251 -22.77 13.18 -15.67
C ILE A 251 -23.40 11.94 -16.30
N GLU A 252 -22.86 10.79 -15.95
CA GLU A 252 -23.21 9.47 -16.49
C GLU A 252 -23.17 8.47 -15.33
N ASP A 253 -23.64 7.24 -15.56
CA ASP A 253 -23.69 6.20 -14.51
C ASP A 253 -22.32 5.93 -13.86
N MET A 254 -21.22 6.07 -14.62
CA MET A 254 -19.86 5.93 -14.07
C MET A 254 -19.53 6.99 -13.02
N HIS A 255 -20.03 8.23 -13.18
CA HIS A 255 -19.82 9.32 -12.22
C HIS A 255 -20.62 9.06 -10.93
N VAL A 256 -21.83 8.53 -11.06
CA VAL A 256 -22.69 8.15 -9.93
C VAL A 256 -22.07 6.97 -9.18
N ALA A 257 -21.55 5.98 -9.89
CA ALA A 257 -20.85 4.84 -9.28
C ALA A 257 -19.61 5.30 -8.49
N ALA A 258 -18.80 6.20 -9.05
CA ALA A 258 -17.65 6.77 -8.37
C ALA A 258 -18.04 7.57 -7.11
N ALA A 259 -19.12 8.37 -7.18
CA ALA A 259 -19.64 9.10 -6.03
C ALA A 259 -20.11 8.16 -4.92
N ARG A 260 -20.86 7.09 -5.25
CA ARG A 260 -21.29 6.08 -4.28
C ARG A 260 -20.10 5.39 -3.60
N ALA A 261 -19.08 4.99 -4.37
CA ALA A 261 -17.87 4.39 -3.82
C ALA A 261 -17.11 5.35 -2.88
N LEU A 262 -17.08 6.64 -3.19
CA LEU A 262 -16.49 7.66 -2.33
C LEU A 262 -17.24 7.80 -1.00
N LEU A 263 -18.57 7.77 -1.05
CA LEU A 263 -19.43 7.87 0.13
C LEU A 263 -19.37 6.61 1.02
N GLU A 264 -19.33 5.42 0.42
CA GLU A 264 -19.08 4.16 1.14
C GLU A 264 -17.75 4.23 1.89
N ARG A 265 -16.69 4.71 1.23
CA ARG A 265 -15.37 4.92 1.84
C ARG A 265 -15.39 5.94 2.98
N ALA A 266 -16.28 6.92 2.94
CA ALA A 266 -16.50 7.89 4.01
C ALA A 266 -17.38 7.36 5.16
N GLY A 267 -17.90 6.13 5.06
CA GLY A 267 -18.85 5.56 6.03
C GLY A 267 -20.25 6.18 5.94
N ARG A 268 -20.64 6.66 4.75
CA ARG A 268 -21.92 7.33 4.48
C ARG A 268 -22.67 6.64 3.33
N PRO A 269 -23.25 5.44 3.55
CA PRO A 269 -23.93 4.70 2.49
C PRO A 269 -25.18 5.42 1.95
#